data_AF-E1IBU7-F1
#
_entry.id   AF-E1IBU7-F1
#
_cell.length_a   1.000
_cell.length_b   1.000
_cell.length_c   1.000
_cell.angle_alpha   90.00
_cell.angle_beta   90.00
_cell.angle_gamma   90.00
#
_symmetry.space_group_name_H-M   'P 1'
#
loop_
_entity.id
_entity.type
_entity.pdbx_description
1 polymer ?
#
loop_
_entity_poly.entity_id
_entity_poly.type
_entity_poly.pdbx_seq_one_letter_code
_entity_poly.pdbx_strand_id
1 'polypeptide(L)'
;MLLWLAVIVILFEIWYITAFLTAYLRLNESRLLLLVGQGLMILLAFLYVLYADRNQLQINPLIALAPLVVAMIALGLWRVLAPKLPRFHQSYPRGFVDVLLFRRPQLTNLKRRVRTK
;
A
#
# COMPACT_ATOMS: atom_id res chain seq x y z
N MET A 1 -0.03 26.15 -2.48
CA MET A 1 0.94 25.10 -2.83
C MET A 1 0.66 23.79 -2.08
N LEU A 2 0.47 23.82 -0.75
CA LEU A 2 0.13 22.65 0.08
C LEU A 2 -1.13 21.90 -0.37
N LEU A 3 -2.18 22.62 -0.78
CA LEU A 3 -3.45 22.03 -1.20
C LEU A 3 -3.30 21.13 -2.44
N TRP A 4 -2.50 21.54 -3.43
CA TRP A 4 -2.18 20.71 -4.60
C TRP A 4 -1.41 19.44 -4.22
N LEU A 5 -0.49 19.54 -3.25
CA LEU A 5 0.26 18.41 -2.76
C LEU A 5 -0.65 17.40 -2.06
N ALA A 6 -1.60 17.87 -1.24
CA ALA A 6 -2.61 17.02 -0.61
C ALA A 6 -3.49 16.31 -1.65
N VAL A 7 -3.90 17.00 -2.72
CA VAL A 7 -4.69 16.39 -3.81
C VAL A 7 -3.91 15.29 -4.52
N ILE A 8 -2.62 15.50 -4.82
CA ILE A 8 -1.76 14.48 -5.44
C ILE A 8 -1.63 13.26 -4.52
N VAL A 9 -1.43 13.47 -3.22
CA VAL A 9 -1.35 12.38 -2.24
C VAL A 9 -2.66 11.58 -2.19
N ILE A 10 -3.80 12.25 -2.19
CA ILE A 10 -5.11 11.59 -2.22
C ILE A 10 -5.29 10.75 -3.49
N LEU A 11 -4.92 11.29 -4.67
CA LEU A 11 -4.97 10.54 -5.93
C LEU A 11 -4.06 9.32 -5.90
N PHE A 12 -2.86 9.47 -5.35
CA PHE A 12 -1.92 8.36 -5.20
C PHE A 12 -2.46 7.28 -4.26
N GLU A 13 -3.07 7.66 -3.13
CA GLU A 13 -3.68 6.72 -2.19
C GLU A 13 -4.88 5.98 -2.81
N ILE A 14 -5.73 6.66 -3.59
CA ILE A 14 -6.82 6.00 -4.33
C ILE A 14 -6.26 4.97 -5.31
N TRP A 15 -5.23 5.33 -6.06
CA TRP A 15 -4.56 4.39 -6.97
C TRP A 15 -3.95 3.20 -6.20
N TYR A 16 -3.31 3.46 -5.06
CA TYR A 16 -2.73 2.43 -4.20
C TYR A 16 -3.80 1.44 -3.70
N ILE A 17 -4.90 1.95 -3.12
CA ILE A 17 -6.02 1.15 -2.62
C ILE A 17 -6.60 0.29 -3.75
N THR A 18 -6.86 0.87 -4.93
CA THR A 18 -7.43 0.16 -6.07
C THR A 18 -6.48 -0.91 -6.62
N ALA A 19 -5.17 -0.66 -6.65
CA ALA A 19 -4.17 -1.66 -7.05
C ALA A 19 -4.14 -2.86 -6.10
N PHE A 20 -4.18 -2.63 -4.77
CA PHE A 20 -4.18 -3.73 -3.80
C PHE A 20 -5.52 -4.46 -3.70
N LEU A 21 -6.63 -3.75 -3.91
CA LEU A 21 -7.95 -4.37 -3.99
C LEU A 21 -8.09 -5.27 -5.23
N THR A 22 -7.61 -4.82 -6.39
CA THR A 22 -7.61 -5.65 -7.61
C THR A 22 -6.67 -6.84 -7.48
N ALA A 23 -5.52 -6.67 -6.83
CA ALA A 23 -4.63 -7.78 -6.48
C ALA A 23 -5.33 -8.79 -5.56
N TYR A 24 -6.07 -8.31 -4.55
CA TYR A 24 -6.88 -9.16 -3.66
C TYR A 24 -7.92 -9.97 -4.44
N LEU A 25 -8.68 -9.34 -5.35
CA LEU A 25 -9.70 -10.03 -6.14
C LEU A 25 -9.11 -11.15 -7.04
N ARG A 26 -7.88 -10.98 -7.52
CA ARG A 26 -7.22 -11.99 -8.38
C ARG A 26 -6.53 -13.10 -7.60
N LEU A 27 -5.89 -12.77 -6.48
CA LEU A 27 -5.10 -13.70 -5.66
C LEU A 27 -5.91 -14.37 -4.56
N ASN A 28 -7.03 -13.75 -4.18
CA ASN A 28 -7.90 -14.11 -3.06
C ASN A 28 -7.15 -14.27 -1.72
N GLU A 29 -6.10 -13.47 -1.53
CA GLU A 29 -5.26 -13.50 -0.33
C GLU A 29 -5.67 -12.42 0.67
N SER A 30 -6.30 -12.83 1.77
CA SER A 30 -6.82 -11.94 2.82
C SER A 30 -5.78 -10.97 3.40
N ARG A 31 -4.49 -11.31 3.33
CA ARG A 31 -3.42 -10.43 3.84
C ARG A 31 -3.27 -9.16 3.03
N LEU A 32 -3.65 -9.14 1.75
CA LEU A 32 -3.63 -7.92 0.93
C LEU A 32 -4.64 -6.88 1.41
N LEU A 33 -5.70 -7.31 2.11
CA LEU A 33 -6.66 -6.40 2.74
C LEU A 33 -6.02 -5.55 3.85
N LEU A 34 -4.92 -6.00 4.46
CA LEU A 34 -4.18 -5.18 5.43
C LEU A 34 -3.57 -3.94 4.75
N LEU A 35 -3.06 -4.08 3.53
CA LEU A 35 -2.52 -2.95 2.76
C LEU A 35 -3.63 -2.03 2.25
N VAL A 36 -4.77 -2.60 1.84
CA VAL A 36 -5.97 -1.81 1.51
C VAL A 36 -6.43 -1.01 2.72
N GLY A 37 -6.52 -1.65 3.89
CA GLY A 37 -6.89 -0.98 5.15
C GLY A 37 -5.89 0.10 5.56
N GLN A 38 -4.59 -0.14 5.38
CA GLN A 38 -3.54 0.85 5.60
C GLN A 38 -3.76 2.09 4.72
N GLY A 39 -3.95 1.90 3.40
CA GLY A 39 -4.18 3.01 2.47
C GLY A 39 -5.46 3.78 2.82
N LEU A 40 -6.53 3.08 3.20
CA LEU A 40 -7.78 3.74 3.64
C LEU A 40 -7.57 4.61 4.88
N MET A 41 -6.79 4.15 5.87
CA MET A 41 -6.49 4.95 7.06
C MET A 41 -5.71 6.22 6.70
N ILE A 42 -4.71 6.10 5.83
CA ILE A 42 -3.93 7.27 5.36
C ILE A 42 -4.83 8.23 4.59
N LEU A 43 -5.66 7.73 3.68
CA LEU A 43 -6.63 8.51 2.91
C LEU A 43 -7.59 9.28 3.83
N LEU A 44 -8.13 8.63 4.86
CA LEU A 44 -9.01 9.26 5.85
C LEU A 44 -8.30 10.36 6.64
N ALA A 45 -7.03 10.14 7.03
CA ALA A 45 -6.22 11.15 7.72
C ALA A 45 -6.06 12.41 6.85
N PHE A 46 -5.70 12.24 5.57
CA PHE A 46 -5.52 13.35 4.64
C PHE A 46 -6.83 14.05 4.28
N LEU A 47 -7.94 13.30 4.14
CA LEU A 47 -9.27 13.88 3.94
C LEU A 47 -9.69 14.74 5.13
N TYR A 48 -9.43 14.28 6.37
CA TYR A 48 -9.72 15.05 7.57
C TYR A 48 -8.92 16.36 7.61
N VAL A 49 -7.61 16.30 7.34
CA VAL A 49 -6.76 17.49 7.31
C VAL A 49 -7.22 18.47 6.24
N LEU A 50 -7.56 18.00 5.04
CA LEU A 50 -8.04 18.85 3.95
C LEU A 50 -9.41 19.47 4.27
N TYR A 51 -10.29 18.72 4.93
CA TYR A 51 -11.58 19.23 5.40
C TYR A 51 -11.41 20.30 6.49
N ALA A 52 -10.52 20.08 7.46
CA ALA A 52 -10.26 21.03 8.53
C ALA A 52 -9.63 22.32 8.00
N ASP A 53 -8.67 22.21 7.08
CA ASP A 53 -8.02 23.35 6.40
C ASP A 53 -9.05 24.18 5.61
N ARG A 54 -9.91 23.54 4.82
CA ARG A 54 -10.93 24.23 4.01
C ARG A 54 -11.96 24.97 4.85
N ASN A 55 -12.32 24.43 6.02
CA ASN A 55 -13.30 25.02 6.93
C ASN A 55 -12.68 25.92 8.01
N GLN A 56 -11.36 26.18 7.95
CA GLN A 56 -10.61 26.95 8.95
C GLN A 56 -10.80 26.45 10.40
N LEU A 57 -11.01 25.14 10.55
CA LEU A 57 -11.16 24.51 11.86
C LEU A 57 -9.79 24.21 12.46
N GLN A 58 -9.68 24.28 13.79
CA GLN A 58 -8.48 23.82 14.48
C GLN A 58 -8.31 22.32 14.25
N ILE A 59 -7.16 21.94 13.69
CA ILE A 59 -6.84 20.54 13.42
C ILE A 59 -6.57 19.84 14.74
N ASN A 60 -7.39 18.85 15.10
CA ASN A 60 -7.13 18.02 16.27
C ASN A 60 -6.02 17.00 15.93
N PRO A 61 -4.83 17.09 16.55
CA PRO A 61 -3.69 16.25 16.20
C PRO A 61 -3.95 14.77 16.51
N LEU A 62 -4.77 14.46 17.51
CA LEU A 62 -5.14 13.07 17.84
C LEU A 62 -5.91 12.41 16.70
N ILE A 63 -6.85 13.13 16.10
CA ILE A 63 -7.70 12.61 15.02
C ILE A 63 -6.88 12.45 13.73
N ALA A 64 -5.93 13.34 13.47
CA ALA A 64 -5.03 13.23 12.32
C ALA A 64 -3.96 12.13 12.50
N LEU A 65 -3.39 11.98 13.70
CA LEU A 65 -2.28 11.04 13.96
C LEU A 65 -2.73 9.61 14.25
N ALA A 66 -3.87 9.40 14.92
CA ALA A 66 -4.37 8.06 15.22
C ALA A 66 -4.43 7.13 13.99
N PRO A 67 -5.04 7.51 12.86
CA PRO A 67 -5.06 6.67 11.67
C PRO A 67 -3.67 6.44 11.07
N LEU A 68 -2.74 7.40 11.17
CA LEU A 68 -1.37 7.24 10.72
C LEU A 68 -0.58 6.22 11.57
N VAL A 69 -0.76 6.23 12.88
CA VAL A 69 -0.15 5.26 13.79
C VAL A 69 -0.67 3.85 13.49
N VAL A 70 -1.98 3.70 13.30
CA VAL A 70 -2.60 2.42 12.93
C VAL A 70 -2.05 1.93 11.57
N ALA A 71 -1.91 2.84 10.59
CA ALA A 71 -1.31 2.52 9.30
C ALA A 71 0.15 2.04 9.43
N MET A 72 0.95 2.66 10.29
CA MET A 72 2.32 2.21 10.57
C MET A 72 2.35 0.80 11.17
N ILE A 73 1.47 0.50 12.12
CA ILE A 73 1.38 -0.84 12.73
C ILE A 73 0.97 -1.88 11.69
N ALA A 74 -0.02 -1.57 10.84
CA ALA A 74 -0.45 -2.44 9.76
C ALA A 74 0.70 -2.75 8.77
N LEU A 75 1.52 -1.74 8.43
CA LEU A 75 2.70 -1.92 7.60
C LEU A 75 3.75 -2.83 8.26
N GLY A 76 3.97 -2.66 9.57
CA GLY A 76 4.88 -3.51 10.35
C GLY A 76 4.42 -4.98 10.34
N LEU A 77 3.15 -5.22 10.62
CA LEU A 77 2.54 -6.55 10.59
C LEU A 77 2.64 -7.18 9.20
N TRP A 78 2.37 -6.42 8.13
CA TRP A 78 2.55 -6.89 6.76
C TRP A 78 4.00 -7.31 6.49
N ARG A 79 5.00 -6.52 6.90
CA ARG A 79 6.42 -6.86 6.67
C ARG A 79 6.82 -8.17 7.35
N VAL A 80 6.30 -8.43 8.55
CA VAL A 80 6.56 -9.68 9.29
C VAL A 80 5.87 -10.89 8.64
N LEU A 81 4.67 -10.69 8.09
CA LEU A 81 3.85 -11.76 7.51
C LEU A 81 4.14 -12.04 6.01
N ALA A 82 4.68 -11.06 5.28
CA ALA A 82 4.98 -11.13 3.85
C ALA A 82 5.89 -12.29 3.43
N PRO A 83 6.97 -12.67 4.15
CA PRO A 83 7.83 -13.78 3.71
C PRO A 83 7.14 -15.16 3.84
N LYS A 84 5.99 -15.27 4.51
CA LYS A 84 5.25 -16.53 4.70
C LYS A 84 4.08 -16.68 3.73
N LEU A 85 4.17 -16.13 2.52
CA LEU A 85 3.11 -16.16 1.50
C LEU A 85 3.33 -17.32 0.52
N PRO A 86 2.62 -18.45 0.65
CA PRO A 86 2.90 -19.67 -0.11
C PRO A 86 2.50 -19.57 -1.60
N ARG A 87 1.47 -18.80 -1.96
CA ARG A 87 0.97 -18.68 -3.35
C ARG A 87 1.61 -17.54 -4.17
N PHE A 88 2.29 -16.61 -3.51
CA PHE A 88 3.06 -15.55 -4.15
C PHE A 88 4.27 -16.06 -4.95
N HIS A 89 4.80 -17.23 -4.59
CA HIS A 89 5.96 -17.82 -5.28
C HIS A 89 5.61 -18.68 -6.50
N GLN A 90 4.37 -19.20 -6.58
CA GLN A 90 3.97 -20.17 -7.60
C GLN A 90 3.19 -19.55 -8.78
N SER A 91 2.46 -18.45 -8.59
CA SER A 91 1.38 -18.07 -9.52
C SER A 91 1.52 -16.71 -10.20
N TYR A 92 2.46 -15.85 -9.80
CA TYR A 92 2.54 -14.48 -10.31
C TYR A 92 3.83 -14.19 -11.08
N PRO A 93 3.75 -13.49 -12.24
CA PRO A 93 4.93 -12.97 -12.91
C PRO A 93 5.55 -11.92 -11.99
N ARG A 94 6.68 -12.29 -11.39
CA ARG A 94 7.36 -11.62 -10.26
C ARG A 94 7.62 -10.12 -10.46
N GLY A 95 7.56 -9.60 -11.68
CA GLY A 95 7.85 -8.19 -11.99
C GLY A 95 6.81 -7.17 -11.51
N PHE A 96 5.50 -7.45 -11.53
CA PHE A 96 4.49 -6.42 -11.22
C PHE A 96 4.46 -6.04 -9.74
N VAL A 97 4.69 -7.03 -8.87
CA VAL A 97 4.71 -6.84 -7.42
C VAL A 97 6.01 -6.20 -6.95
N ASP A 98 7.16 -6.53 -7.57
CA ASP A 98 8.42 -5.85 -7.29
C ASP A 98 8.35 -4.35 -7.66
N VAL A 99 7.61 -4.02 -8.72
CA VAL A 99 7.30 -2.63 -9.09
C VAL A 99 6.34 -1.97 -8.09
N LEU A 100 5.26 -2.65 -7.67
CA LEU A 100 4.31 -2.13 -6.69
C LEU A 100 4.91 -1.97 -5.28
N LEU A 101 5.87 -2.82 -4.91
CA LEU A 101 6.50 -2.84 -3.58
C LEU A 101 7.87 -2.16 -3.55
N PHE A 102 8.32 -1.58 -4.67
CA PHE A 102 9.66 -1.00 -4.84
C PHE A 102 10.78 -1.92 -4.30
N ARG A 103 10.60 -3.24 -4.42
CA ARG A 103 11.59 -4.22 -3.96
C ARG A 103 12.59 -4.47 -5.08
N ARG A 104 13.87 -4.63 -4.71
CA ARG A 104 14.86 -5.19 -5.65
C ARG A 104 14.42 -6.61 -6.01
N PRO A 105 14.30 -6.95 -7.30
CA PRO A 105 14.01 -8.31 -7.69
C PRO A 105 15.09 -9.24 -7.12
N GLN A 106 14.67 -10.34 -6.50
CA GLN A 106 15.60 -11.38 -6.03
C GLN A 106 16.27 -12.02 -7.27
N LEU A 107 17.43 -11.47 -7.63
CA LEU A 107 18.29 -11.82 -8.77
C LEU A 107 18.71 -13.30 -8.81
N THR A 108 18.49 -14.07 -7.73
CA THR A 108 18.92 -15.46 -7.59
C THR A 108 18.18 -16.44 -8.52
N ASN A 109 17.02 -16.07 -9.09
CA ASN A 109 16.25 -16.95 -9.98
C ASN A 109 16.18 -16.50 -11.46
N LEU A 110 16.80 -15.37 -11.82
CA LEU A 110 16.78 -14.87 -13.22
C LEU A 110 17.85 -15.51 -14.11
N LYS A 111 18.88 -16.14 -13.56
CA LYS A 111 19.97 -16.77 -14.34
C LYS A 111 19.70 -18.19 -14.84
N ARG A 112 18.59 -18.84 -14.48
CA ARG A 112 18.39 -20.30 -14.72
C ARG A 112 17.26 -20.66 -15.70
N ARG A 113 16.87 -19.77 -16.62
CA ARG A 113 15.87 -20.09 -17.67
C ARG A 113 16.28 -19.69 -19.09
N VAL A 114 17.57 -19.54 -19.38
CA VAL A 114 18.06 -19.20 -20.75
C VAL A 114 18.92 -20.31 -21.37
N ARG A 115 19.03 -21.50 -20.78
CA ARG A 115 19.76 -22.60 -21.44
C ARG A 115 19.22 -24.00 -21.12
N THR A 116 17.99 -24.25 -21.55
CA THR A 116 17.52 -25.60 -21.89
C THR A 116 16.45 -25.50 -22.96
N LYS A 117 16.87 -25.27 -24.20
CA LYS A 117 16.63 -26.12 -25.39
C LYS A 117 17.36 -25.48 -26.57
#